data_AF-A0AAD4I9J1-F1
#
_entry.id   AF-A0AAD4I9J1-F1
#
_cell.length_a   1.000
_cell.length_b   1.000
_cell.length_c   1.000
_cell.angle_alpha   90.00
_cell.angle_beta   90.00
_cell.angle_gamma   90.00
#
_symmetry.space_group_name_H-M   'P 1'
#
loop_
_entity.id
_entity.type
_entity.pdbx_description
1 polymer ?
#
loop_
_entity_poly.entity_id
_entity_poly.type
_entity_poly.pdbx_seq_one_letter_code
_entity_poly.pdbx_strand_id
1 'polypeptide(L)'
;MSDQGSTKLDVAPHVIQTQHEISQRNATISPLLRLPAELRNMIWTFALDCGQDVQLLREAELRFPEGFRNCINLIFVCRQLHAETNVMFYEINTFSMLTAKRSFLVKFLEKRTITQREVMMNVKWVWYRASMPEIHTAMEWLRMGRVRRDSW
;
A
#
# COMPACT_ATOMS: atom_id res chain seq x y z
N MET A 1 13.57 -3.95 -67.55
CA MET A 1 12.82 -4.91 -66.69
C MET A 1 13.86 -5.48 -65.73
N SER A 2 13.88 -5.18 -64.45
CA SER A 2 12.77 -4.82 -63.57
C SER A 2 13.31 -4.03 -62.38
N ASP A 3 12.66 -2.90 -62.14
CA ASP A 3 12.78 -2.05 -60.97
C ASP A 3 12.11 -2.78 -59.80
N GLN A 4 12.86 -3.08 -58.73
CA GLN A 4 12.29 -3.54 -57.46
C GLN A 4 12.57 -2.49 -56.41
N GLY A 5 11.64 -1.55 -56.31
CA GLY A 5 11.50 -0.63 -55.21
C GLY A 5 11.35 -1.40 -53.90
N SER A 6 12.43 -1.41 -53.11
CA SER A 6 12.40 -1.82 -51.72
C SER A 6 11.79 -0.67 -50.92
N THR A 7 10.49 -0.75 -50.65
CA THR A 7 9.79 0.11 -49.70
C THR A 7 10.44 -0.01 -48.33
N LYS A 8 11.33 0.92 -48.00
CA LYS A 8 11.64 1.27 -46.62
C LYS A 8 10.33 1.67 -45.95
N LEU A 9 9.84 0.82 -45.06
CA LEU A 9 8.84 1.21 -44.09
C LEU A 9 9.48 2.25 -43.17
N ASP A 10 9.21 3.53 -43.43
CA ASP A 10 9.47 4.64 -42.50
C ASP A 10 8.55 4.46 -41.28
N VAL A 11 8.96 3.58 -40.36
CA VAL A 11 8.37 3.52 -39.03
C VAL A 11 8.88 4.76 -38.30
N ALA A 12 8.04 5.79 -38.20
CA ALA A 12 8.30 6.95 -37.37
C ALA A 12 8.74 6.48 -35.97
N PRO A 13 9.80 7.05 -35.38
CA PRO A 13 10.26 6.64 -34.07
C PRO A 13 9.19 7.09 -33.07
N HIS A 14 8.25 6.21 -32.74
CA HIS A 14 7.48 6.39 -31.53
C HIS A 14 8.52 6.45 -30.40
N VAL A 15 8.64 7.62 -29.78
CA VAL A 15 9.61 7.84 -28.72
C VAL A 15 9.12 7.01 -27.55
N ILE A 16 9.63 5.78 -27.39
CA ILE A 16 9.52 5.04 -26.15
C ILE A 16 10.37 5.82 -25.16
N GLN A 17 9.74 6.74 -24.42
CA GLN A 17 10.42 7.39 -23.31
C GLN A 17 10.78 6.33 -22.29
N THR A 18 12.04 6.35 -21.84
CA THR A 18 12.45 5.45 -20.76
C THR A 18 11.74 5.86 -19.47
N GLN A 19 11.52 4.91 -18.55
CA GLN A 19 10.94 5.25 -17.24
C GLN A 19 11.75 6.33 -16.50
N HIS A 20 13.05 6.39 -16.74
CA HIS A 20 13.93 7.41 -16.17
C HIS A 20 13.59 8.81 -16.71
N GLU A 21 13.46 8.95 -18.03
CA GLU A 21 13.05 10.20 -18.69
C GLU A 21 11.66 10.66 -18.21
N ILE A 22 10.70 9.74 -18.12
CA ILE A 22 9.35 10.03 -17.61
C ILE A 22 9.45 10.54 -16.16
N SER A 23 10.29 9.94 -15.32
CA SER A 23 10.44 10.35 -13.92
C SER A 23 11.05 11.75 -13.81
N GLN A 24 12.12 12.03 -14.56
CA GLN A 24 12.77 13.35 -14.57
C GLN A 24 11.83 14.43 -15.09
N ARG A 25 11.11 14.14 -16.18
CA ARG A 25 10.09 15.03 -16.72
C ARG A 25 9.00 15.29 -15.68
N ASN A 26 8.43 14.25 -15.07
CA ASN A 26 7.37 14.39 -14.07
C ASN A 26 7.82 15.24 -12.87
N ALA A 27 9.06 15.08 -12.39
CA ALA A 27 9.59 15.90 -11.30
C ALA A 27 9.61 17.40 -11.61
N THR A 28 9.79 17.77 -12.88
CA THR A 28 9.87 19.18 -13.31
C THR A 28 8.55 19.75 -13.80
N ILE A 29 7.67 18.95 -14.42
CA ILE A 29 6.43 19.47 -15.01
C ILE A 29 5.21 19.24 -14.12
N SER A 30 5.20 18.19 -13.28
CA SER A 30 4.04 17.85 -12.47
C SER A 30 3.81 18.94 -11.41
N PRO A 31 2.63 19.60 -11.39
CA PRO A 31 2.31 20.55 -10.34
C PRO A 31 2.38 19.91 -8.95
N LEU A 32 1.99 18.64 -8.84
CA LEU A 32 2.00 17.86 -7.59
C LEU A 32 3.42 17.54 -7.11
N LEU A 33 4.31 17.09 -8.01
CA LEU A 33 5.66 16.69 -7.62
C LEU A 33 6.60 17.87 -7.39
N ARG A 34 6.24 19.07 -7.89
CA ARG A 34 6.95 20.32 -7.61
C ARG A 34 6.59 20.96 -6.27
N LEU A 35 5.52 20.51 -5.61
CA LEU A 35 5.20 21.01 -4.27
C LEU A 35 6.33 20.65 -3.29
N PRO A 36 6.58 21.45 -2.25
CA PRO A 36 7.42 21.04 -1.12
C PRO A 36 6.97 19.70 -0.53
N ALA A 37 7.93 18.95 0.05
CA ALA A 37 7.66 17.61 0.57
C ALA A 37 6.58 17.61 1.66
N GLU A 38 6.50 18.68 2.46
CA GLU A 38 5.52 18.88 3.51
C GLU A 38 4.09 18.90 2.96
N LEU A 39 3.86 19.66 1.87
CA LEU A 39 2.56 19.72 1.22
C LEU A 39 2.20 18.40 0.55
N ARG A 40 3.18 17.72 -0.05
CA ARG A 40 2.96 16.37 -0.61
C ARG A 40 2.55 15.38 0.48
N ASN A 41 3.27 15.37 1.60
CA ASN A 41 2.93 14.51 2.74
C ASN A 41 1.51 14.78 3.26
N MET A 42 1.09 16.04 3.36
CA MET A 42 -0.30 16.36 3.72
C MET A 42 -1.30 15.76 2.72
N ILE A 43 -1.06 15.93 1.42
CA ILE A 43 -1.92 15.35 0.37
C ILE A 43 -1.94 13.83 0.46
N TRP A 44 -0.80 13.18 0.67
CA TRP A 44 -0.68 11.74 0.80
C TRP A 44 -1.44 11.22 2.02
N THR A 45 -1.34 11.89 3.16
CA THR A 45 -2.12 11.56 4.36
C THR A 45 -3.61 11.56 4.04
N PHE A 46 -4.13 12.61 3.40
CA PHE A 46 -5.55 12.67 3.03
C PHE A 46 -5.95 11.63 1.97
N ALA A 47 -5.05 11.30 1.04
CA ALA A 47 -5.33 10.34 -0.02
C ALA A 47 -5.28 8.88 0.46
N LEU A 48 -4.48 8.59 1.49
CA LEU A 48 -4.23 7.24 1.99
C LEU A 48 -5.02 6.91 3.25
N ASP A 49 -5.52 7.90 3.98
CA ASP A 49 -6.39 7.70 5.14
C ASP A 49 -7.75 7.15 4.68
N CYS A 50 -8.07 5.94 5.14
CA CYS A 50 -9.34 5.29 4.82
C CYS A 50 -10.49 5.77 5.71
N GLY A 51 -10.22 6.58 6.74
CA GLY A 51 -11.21 7.08 7.71
C GLY A 51 -11.90 6.00 8.56
N GLN A 52 -11.64 4.72 8.27
CA GLN A 52 -12.19 3.54 8.92
C GLN A 52 -11.15 2.41 8.88
N ASP A 53 -11.37 1.38 9.71
CA ASP A 53 -10.44 0.27 9.80
C ASP A 53 -10.31 -0.52 8.49
N VAL A 54 -9.07 -0.78 8.07
CA VAL A 54 -8.76 -1.69 6.98
C VAL A 54 -8.77 -3.12 7.52
N GLN A 55 -9.68 -3.95 7.01
CA GLN A 55 -9.92 -5.28 7.57
C GLN A 55 -8.98 -6.33 6.96
N LEU A 56 -8.30 -7.10 7.81
CA LEU A 56 -7.53 -8.26 7.42
C LEU A 56 -8.41 -9.51 7.34
N LEU A 57 -8.48 -10.09 6.15
CA LEU A 57 -9.24 -11.29 5.84
C LEU A 57 -8.43 -12.58 6.05
N ARG A 58 -9.13 -13.72 6.02
CA ARG A 58 -8.56 -15.06 6.29
C ARG A 58 -7.44 -15.46 5.32
N GLU A 59 -7.42 -14.91 4.12
CA GLU A 59 -6.41 -15.20 3.08
C GLU A 59 -5.18 -14.27 3.14
N ALA A 60 -5.03 -13.53 4.24
CA ALA A 60 -4.02 -12.49 4.38
C ALA A 60 -4.17 -11.40 3.30
N GLU A 61 -5.42 -11.04 3.03
CA GLU A 61 -5.82 -9.95 2.13
C GLU A 61 -6.42 -8.80 2.92
N LEU A 62 -6.24 -7.57 2.41
CA LEU A 62 -6.87 -6.38 2.98
C LEU A 62 -8.18 -6.11 2.28
N ARG A 63 -9.25 -5.95 3.06
CA ARG A 63 -10.52 -5.41 2.63
C ARG A 63 -10.58 -3.95 3.04
N PHE A 64 -10.74 -3.09 2.05
CA PHE A 64 -10.88 -1.66 2.24
C PHE A 64 -12.34 -1.28 2.54
N PRO A 65 -12.54 -0.19 3.30
CA PRO A 65 -13.86 0.42 3.46
C PRO A 65 -14.48 0.81 2.10
N GLU A 66 -15.80 0.91 2.06
CA GLU A 66 -16.52 1.32 0.85
C GLU A 66 -16.12 2.74 0.45
N GLY A 67 -15.88 2.97 -0.84
CA GLY A 67 -15.34 4.24 -1.36
C GLY A 67 -13.81 4.38 -1.31
N PHE A 68 -13.10 3.53 -0.55
CA PHE A 68 -11.64 3.64 -0.35
C PHE A 68 -10.82 2.54 -1.04
N ARG A 69 -11.43 1.77 -1.95
CA ARG A 69 -10.78 0.65 -2.65
C ARG A 69 -9.53 1.03 -3.44
N ASN A 70 -9.41 2.31 -3.82
CA ASN A 70 -8.35 2.82 -4.66
C ASN A 70 -7.26 3.61 -3.91
N CYS A 71 -7.35 3.74 -2.57
CA CYS A 71 -6.39 4.56 -1.81
C CYS A 71 -4.94 4.09 -2.02
N ILE A 72 -4.69 2.78 -2.02
CA ILE A 72 -3.35 2.23 -2.24
C ILE A 72 -2.84 2.33 -3.68
N ASN A 73 -3.69 2.69 -4.66
CA ASN A 73 -3.27 2.78 -6.06
C ASN A 73 -2.18 3.84 -6.25
N LEU A 74 -2.16 4.86 -5.40
CA LEU A 74 -1.14 5.90 -5.39
C LEU A 74 0.28 5.33 -5.25
N ILE A 75 0.44 4.26 -4.47
CA ILE A 75 1.72 3.58 -4.24
C ILE A 75 2.29 2.99 -5.55
N PHE A 76 1.43 2.68 -6.52
CA PHE A 76 1.80 2.00 -7.76
C PHE A 76 1.98 2.93 -8.98
N VAL A 77 1.79 4.24 -8.83
CA VAL A 77 1.79 5.18 -9.97
C VAL A 77 3.20 5.43 -10.51
N CYS A 78 4.14 5.85 -9.66
CA CYS A 78 5.51 6.12 -10.06
C CYS A 78 6.48 5.89 -8.90
N ARG A 79 7.78 5.83 -9.19
CA ARG A 79 8.83 5.57 -8.18
C ARG A 79 8.87 6.60 -7.05
N GLN A 80 8.62 7.87 -7.36
CA GLN A 80 8.61 8.93 -6.34
C GLN A 80 7.45 8.74 -5.37
N LEU A 81 6.23 8.57 -5.89
CA LEU A 81 5.04 8.30 -5.07
C LEU A 81 5.22 7.03 -4.26
N HIS A 82 5.70 5.95 -4.87
CA HIS A 82 6.00 4.72 -4.16
C HIS A 82 6.95 4.97 -2.99
N ALA A 83 8.07 5.67 -3.20
CA ALA A 83 9.03 5.96 -2.15
C ALA A 83 8.43 6.81 -1.00
N GLU A 84 7.55 7.76 -1.32
CA GLU A 84 6.91 8.64 -0.33
C GLU A 84 5.75 7.96 0.42
N THR A 85 5.04 7.02 -0.20
CA THR A 85 3.73 6.54 0.30
C THR A 85 3.69 5.08 0.74
N ASN A 86 4.65 4.25 0.30
CA ASN A 86 4.60 2.79 0.50
C ASN A 86 4.58 2.36 1.98
N VAL A 87 5.14 3.17 2.87
CA VAL A 87 5.11 2.95 4.32
C VAL A 87 3.97 3.74 4.99
N MET A 88 3.74 4.97 4.51
CA MET A 88 2.76 5.90 5.07
C MET A 88 1.36 5.29 5.19
N PHE A 89 0.91 4.55 4.18
CA PHE A 89 -0.40 3.86 4.23
C PHE A 89 -0.55 3.00 5.50
N TYR A 90 0.49 2.26 5.87
CA TYR A 90 0.45 1.39 7.04
C TYR A 90 0.57 2.17 8.34
N GLU A 91 1.24 3.31 8.33
CA GLU A 91 1.49 4.12 9.51
C GLU A 91 0.24 4.86 10.00
N ILE A 92 -0.55 5.40 9.06
CA ILE A 92 -1.68 6.27 9.40
C ILE A 92 -3.00 5.52 9.58
N ASN A 93 -3.15 4.35 8.96
CA ASN A 93 -4.40 3.59 9.01
C ASN A 93 -4.46 2.65 10.21
N THR A 94 -5.67 2.45 10.73
CA THR A 94 -5.96 1.40 11.70
C THR A 94 -6.39 0.13 10.97
N PHE A 95 -5.95 -1.01 11.47
CA PHE A 95 -6.30 -2.31 10.88
C PHE A 95 -7.24 -3.07 11.80
N SER A 96 -8.13 -3.88 11.25
CA SER A 96 -9.00 -4.74 12.05
C SER A 96 -8.91 -6.20 11.64
N MET A 97 -9.18 -7.09 12.59
CA MET A 97 -9.27 -8.53 12.36
C MET A 97 -10.63 -9.04 12.83
N LEU A 98 -11.26 -9.90 12.04
CA LEU A 98 -12.50 -10.60 12.45
C LEU A 98 -12.23 -11.89 13.22
N THR A 99 -10.97 -12.28 13.33
CA THR A 99 -10.59 -13.59 13.82
C THR A 99 -9.34 -13.49 14.66
N ALA A 100 -9.33 -14.22 15.77
CA ALA A 100 -8.19 -14.23 16.68
C ALA A 100 -7.00 -15.08 16.15
N LYS A 101 -7.08 -15.60 14.91
CA LYS A 101 -6.10 -16.55 14.40
C LYS A 101 -4.79 -15.87 14.03
N ARG A 102 -3.76 -16.12 14.85
CA ARG A 102 -2.40 -15.61 14.66
C ARG A 102 -1.83 -15.84 13.27
N SER A 103 -2.11 -17.00 12.69
CA SER A 103 -1.56 -17.39 11.40
C SER A 103 -1.91 -16.43 10.26
N PHE A 104 -3.03 -15.72 10.32
CA PHE A 104 -3.39 -14.78 9.26
C PHE A 104 -2.57 -13.50 9.32
N LEU A 105 -2.35 -12.95 10.52
CA LEU A 105 -1.46 -11.81 10.71
C LEU A 105 -0.03 -12.16 10.31
N VAL A 106 0.47 -13.33 10.71
CA VAL A 106 1.82 -13.79 10.35
C VAL A 106 1.97 -13.91 8.83
N LYS A 107 1.07 -14.64 8.16
CA LYS A 107 1.07 -14.77 6.69
C LYS A 107 0.97 -13.43 5.98
N PHE A 108 0.22 -12.49 6.54
CA PHE A 108 0.09 -11.15 5.99
C PHE A 108 1.40 -10.36 6.11
N LEU A 109 2.01 -10.36 7.29
CA LEU A 109 3.28 -9.66 7.54
C LEU A 109 4.43 -10.26 6.72
N GLU A 110 4.48 -11.58 6.53
CA GLU A 110 5.49 -12.26 5.70
C GLU A 110 5.50 -11.81 4.24
N LYS A 111 4.36 -11.33 3.71
CA LYS A 111 4.25 -10.78 2.35
C LYS A 111 4.70 -9.31 2.25
N ARG A 112 5.16 -8.69 3.34
CA ARG A 112 5.51 -7.27 3.42
C ARG A 112 7.02 -7.06 3.48
N THR A 113 7.46 -5.89 3.04
CA THR A 113 8.88 -5.50 3.15
C THR A 113 9.28 -5.39 4.63
N ILE A 114 10.58 -5.35 4.91
CA ILE A 114 11.10 -5.19 6.28
C ILE A 114 10.53 -3.90 6.91
N THR A 115 10.63 -2.78 6.20
CA THR A 115 10.14 -1.47 6.68
C THR A 115 8.62 -1.45 6.90
N GLN A 116 7.85 -2.05 6.00
CA GLN A 116 6.40 -2.18 6.19
C GLN A 116 6.08 -3.01 7.44
N ARG A 117 6.79 -4.14 7.65
CA ARG A 117 6.61 -4.95 8.86
C ARG A 117 6.92 -4.17 10.12
N GLU A 118 8.03 -3.44 10.17
CA GLU A 118 8.44 -2.66 11.33
C GLU A 118 7.37 -1.66 11.76
N VAL A 119 6.77 -0.94 10.80
CA VAL A 119 5.64 -0.05 11.08
C VAL A 119 4.42 -0.84 11.54
N MET A 120 4.03 -1.87 10.79
CA MET A 120 2.82 -2.64 11.09
C MET A 120 2.88 -3.41 12.42
N MET A 121 4.08 -3.67 12.94
CA MET A 121 4.29 -4.26 14.26
C MET A 121 3.82 -3.35 15.39
N ASN A 122 3.83 -2.02 15.18
CA ASN A 122 3.58 -1.01 16.20
C ASN A 122 2.27 -0.25 16.00
N VAL A 123 1.62 -0.37 14.84
CA VAL A 123 0.31 0.25 14.58
C VAL A 123 -0.81 -0.48 15.30
N LYS A 124 -1.95 0.19 15.46
CA LYS A 124 -3.12 -0.34 16.16
C LYS A 124 -3.86 -1.36 15.30
N TRP A 125 -4.16 -2.50 15.92
CA TRP A 125 -5.02 -3.54 15.40
C TRP A 125 -6.25 -3.69 16.29
N VAL A 126 -7.42 -3.57 15.70
CA VAL A 126 -8.70 -3.73 16.36
C VAL A 126 -9.20 -5.15 16.14
N TRP A 127 -9.47 -5.85 17.23
CA TRP A 127 -10.14 -7.15 17.18
C TRP A 127 -11.55 -7.00 17.74
N TYR A 128 -12.53 -7.21 16.87
CA TYR A 128 -13.94 -7.18 17.25
C TYR A 128 -14.35 -8.55 17.82
N ARG A 129 -14.29 -8.68 19.15
CA ARG A 129 -14.83 -9.84 19.88
C ARG A 129 -16.15 -9.43 20.53
N ALA A 130 -17.28 -9.92 20.01
CA ALA A 130 -18.60 -9.62 20.59
C ALA A 130 -18.78 -8.10 20.87
N SER A 131 -19.42 -7.72 21.98
CA SER A 131 -19.86 -6.34 22.27
C SER A 131 -18.75 -5.33 22.63
N MET A 132 -17.46 -5.72 22.67
CA MET A 132 -16.38 -4.78 23.01
C MET A 132 -15.14 -4.99 22.13
N PRO A 133 -14.70 -3.97 21.38
CA PRO A 133 -13.48 -4.05 20.58
C PRO A 133 -12.24 -4.02 21.48
N GLU A 134 -11.32 -4.94 21.25
CA GLU A 134 -9.99 -4.92 21.86
C GLU A 134 -9.00 -4.27 20.88
N ILE A 135 -8.10 -3.41 21.38
CA ILE A 135 -7.08 -2.72 20.57
C ILE A 135 -5.71 -3.15 21.06
N HIS A 136 -4.91 -3.69 20.14
CA HIS A 136 -3.56 -4.18 20.42
C HIS A 136 -2.63 -3.85 19.26
N THR A 137 -1.34 -3.73 19.50
CA THR A 137 -0.34 -3.76 18.42
C THR A 137 -0.15 -5.19 17.91
N ALA A 138 0.35 -5.34 16.68
CA ALA A 138 0.74 -6.67 16.19
C ALA A 138 1.81 -7.31 17.09
N MET A 139 2.73 -6.52 17.65
CA MET A 139 3.73 -7.03 18.59
C MET A 139 3.09 -7.63 19.86
N GLU A 140 2.19 -6.89 20.51
CA GLU A 140 1.47 -7.36 21.70
C GLU A 140 0.66 -8.62 21.36
N TRP A 141 -0.04 -8.59 20.24
CA TRP A 141 -0.89 -9.69 19.81
C TRP A 141 -0.10 -10.97 19.47
N LEU A 142 1.08 -10.82 18.85
CA LEU A 142 2.05 -11.89 18.66
C LEU A 142 2.72 -12.33 19.97
N ARG A 143 2.64 -11.56 21.06
CA ARG A 143 3.15 -11.97 22.38
C ARG A 143 2.09 -12.67 23.23
N MET A 144 0.80 -12.43 23.00
CA MET A 144 -0.33 -13.06 23.70
C MET A 144 -0.46 -14.57 23.51
N GLY A 145 0.46 -15.22 22.79
CA GLY A 145 0.42 -16.62 22.34
C GLY A 145 0.42 -17.73 23.40
N ARG A 146 -0.02 -17.51 24.64
CA ARG A 146 -0.19 -18.57 25.66
C ARG A 146 -1.33 -18.37 26.68
N VAL A 147 -2.34 -17.53 26.46
CA VAL A 147 -3.49 -17.48 27.38
C VAL A 147 -4.81 -17.52 26.59
N ARG A 148 -5.33 -18.74 26.44
CA ARG A 148 -6.73 -19.15 26.16
C ARG A 148 -6.76 -20.41 25.27
N ARG A 149 -6.14 -21.48 25.77
CA ARG A 149 -6.92 -22.71 25.91
C ARG A 149 -7.93 -22.38 27.01
N ASP A 150 -9.22 -22.57 26.73
CA ASP A 150 -10.38 -22.54 27.65
C ASP A 150 -11.54 -21.76 27.00
N SER A 151 -12.19 -22.40 26.03
CA SER A 151 -13.64 -22.36 25.79
C SER A 151 -13.99 -23.33 24.66
N TRP A 152 -13.81 -24.63 24.94
CA TRP A 152 -14.70 -25.73 24.58
C TRP A 152 -14.62 -26.72 25.72
#